data_AF-A0A7X5TIC8-F1
#
_entry.id   AF-A0A7X5TIC8-F1
#
_cell.length_a   1.000
_cell.length_b   1.000
_cell.length_c   1.000
_cell.angle_alpha   90.00
_cell.angle_beta   90.00
_cell.angle_gamma   90.00
#
_symmetry.space_group_name_H-M   'P 1'
#
loop_
_entity.id
_entity.type
_entity.pdbx_description
1 polymer ?
#
loop_
_entity_poly.entity_id
_entity_poly.type
_entity_poly.pdbx_seq_one_letter_code
_entity_poly.pdbx_strand_id
1 'polypeptide(L)'
;MSNQTLIERYRNRLISAKLDAMMGKTNSHCIPVSLHDGSMCTVELSEEILKKALYVFFEALIYNEHKREKADKYILNSYSDYLSKYGGLTKEGDDFMCALVKLIAERAKHGGFSPEYTFQ
;
A
#
# COMPACT_ATOMS: atom_id res chain seq x y z
N MET A 1 -8.05 17.82 -14.90
CA MET A 1 -7.42 16.59 -14.37
C MET A 1 -8.49 15.52 -14.30
N SER A 2 -8.22 14.30 -14.78
CA SER A 2 -9.14 13.17 -14.64
C SER A 2 -9.04 12.58 -13.23
N ASN A 3 -10.07 11.87 -12.77
CA ASN A 3 -10.02 11.16 -11.48
C ASN A 3 -8.81 10.23 -11.40
N GLN A 4 -8.45 9.56 -12.50
CA GLN A 4 -7.28 8.68 -12.55
C GLN A 4 -5.96 9.43 -12.29
N THR A 5 -5.79 10.63 -12.86
CA THR A 5 -4.59 11.45 -12.57
C THR A 5 -4.54 11.89 -11.11
N LEU A 6 -5.70 12.10 -10.48
CA LEU A 6 -5.78 12.46 -9.08
C LEU A 6 -5.47 11.26 -8.18
N ILE A 7 -6.05 10.09 -8.48
CA ILE A 7 -5.80 8.83 -7.77
C ILE A 7 -4.31 8.51 -7.78
N GLU A 8 -3.66 8.61 -8.95
CA GLU A 8 -2.22 8.35 -9.04
C GLU A 8 -1.41 9.31 -8.18
N ARG A 9 -1.75 10.61 -8.16
CA ARG A 9 -1.08 11.60 -7.33
C ARG A 9 -1.22 11.29 -5.84
N TYR A 10 -2.42 10.93 -5.40
CA TYR A 10 -2.68 10.56 -4.00
C TYR A 10 -2.00 9.25 -3.62
N ARG A 11 -2.00 8.26 -4.52
CA ARG A 11 -1.28 7.00 -4.35
C ARG A 11 0.22 7.25 -4.13
N ASN A 12 0.84 8.05 -4.98
CA ASN A 12 2.27 8.37 -4.84
C ASN A 12 2.55 9.10 -3.52
N ARG A 13 1.70 10.03 -3.09
CA ARG A 13 1.84 10.70 -1.80
C ARG A 13 1.76 9.74 -0.62
N LEU A 14 0.82 8.80 -0.65
CA LEU A 14 0.64 7.78 0.37
C LEU A 14 1.89 6.88 0.47
N ILE A 15 2.41 6.45 -0.68
CA ILE A 15 3.62 5.64 -0.79
C ILE A 15 4.82 6.41 -0.23
N SER A 16 5.06 7.64 -0.69
CA SER A 16 6.16 8.47 -0.20
C SER A 16 6.06 8.71 1.31
N ALA A 17 4.86 8.99 1.84
CA ALA A 17 4.65 9.17 3.27
C ALA A 17 4.97 7.91 4.08
N LYS A 18 4.67 6.72 3.56
CA LYS A 18 5.04 5.45 4.22
C LYS A 18 6.55 5.22 4.18
N LEU A 19 7.19 5.40 3.03
CA LEU A 19 8.63 5.19 2.88
C LEU A 19 9.42 6.19 3.74
N ASP A 20 9.00 7.45 3.78
CA ASP A 20 9.61 8.47 4.65
C ASP A 20 9.46 8.10 6.13
N ALA A 21 8.27 7.65 6.56
CA ALA A 21 8.04 7.16 7.91
C ALA A 21 8.91 5.93 8.27
N MET A 22 9.24 5.09 7.29
CA MET A 22 10.13 3.94 7.46
C MET A 22 11.60 4.36 7.57
N MET A 23 12.04 5.25 6.67
CA MET A 23 13.39 5.83 6.69
C MET A 23 13.66 6.54 8.02
N GLY A 24 12.71 7.33 8.51
CA GLY A 24 12.84 8.01 9.80
C GLY A 24 12.91 7.06 11.00
N LYS A 25 12.30 5.87 10.94
CA LYS A 25 12.25 4.89 12.05
C LYS A 25 13.39 3.87 12.03
N THR A 26 13.76 3.39 10.85
CA THR A 26 14.62 2.21 10.68
C THR A 26 15.84 2.46 9.81
N ASN A 27 15.95 3.65 9.20
CA ASN A 27 16.99 4.02 8.22
C ASN A 27 17.13 2.98 7.09
N SER A 28 16.05 2.26 6.79
CA SER A 28 15.99 1.19 5.82
C SER A 28 14.57 1.07 5.27
N HIS A 29 14.46 0.46 4.10
CA HIS A 29 13.17 0.07 3.52
C HIS A 29 12.74 -1.35 3.89
N CYS A 30 13.49 -2.02 4.76
CA CYS A 30 13.19 -3.36 5.25
C CYS A 30 12.34 -3.30 6.51
N ILE A 31 11.13 -3.88 6.46
CA ILE A 31 10.28 -4.03 7.65
C ILE A 31 10.29 -5.50 8.08
N PRO A 32 10.64 -5.80 9.35
CA PRO A 32 10.35 -7.08 9.95
C PRO A 32 8.85 -7.16 10.29
N VAL A 33 8.18 -8.15 9.71
CA VAL A 33 6.74 -8.38 9.87
C VAL A 33 6.52 -9.72 10.57
N SER A 34 5.77 -9.70 11.67
CA SER A 34 5.27 -10.91 12.32
C SER A 34 4.04 -11.42 11.59
N LEU A 35 4.11 -12.66 11.12
CA LEU A 35 3.02 -13.34 10.43
C LEU A 35 2.11 -14.07 11.43
N HIS A 36 0.91 -14.44 10.98
CA HIS A 36 -0.08 -15.10 11.84
C HIS A 36 0.38 -16.48 12.38
N ASP A 37 1.32 -17.15 11.73
CA ASP A 37 1.87 -18.42 12.24
C ASP A 37 3.01 -18.21 13.27
N GLY A 38 3.30 -16.96 13.65
CA GLY A 38 4.37 -16.62 14.59
C GLY A 38 5.77 -16.51 13.96
N SER A 39 5.93 -16.80 12.66
CA SER A 39 7.19 -16.54 11.96
C SER A 39 7.40 -15.06 11.67
N MET A 40 8.67 -14.68 11.58
CA MET A 40 9.09 -13.33 11.17
C MET A 40 9.52 -13.37 9.71
N CYS A 41 9.04 -12.41 8.92
CA CYS A 41 9.47 -12.20 7.54
C CYS A 41 9.96 -10.77 7.39
N THR A 42 11.14 -10.58 6.80
CA THR A 42 11.61 -9.25 6.43
C THR A 42 11.18 -8.96 5.01
N VAL A 43 10.36 -7.92 4.83
CA VAL A 43 9.93 -7.45 3.52
C VAL A 43 10.66 -6.17 3.19
N GLU A 44 11.36 -6.17 2.05
CA GLU A 44 11.87 -4.94 1.44
C GLU A 44 10.72 -4.27 0.69
N LEU A 45 10.39 -3.04 1.08
CA LEU A 45 9.33 -2.27 0.45
C LEU A 45 9.93 -1.24 -0.51
N SER A 46 9.52 -1.30 -1.77
CA SER A 46 9.81 -0.25 -2.75
C SER A 46 8.53 0.46 -3.16
N GLU A 47 8.68 1.64 -3.79
CA GLU A 47 7.53 2.35 -4.37
C GLU A 47 6.72 1.46 -5.32
N GLU A 48 7.40 0.63 -6.12
CA GLU A 48 6.74 -0.29 -7.06
C GLU A 48 5.96 -1.39 -6.36
N ILE A 49 6.52 -1.97 -5.28
CA ILE A 49 5.85 -3.01 -4.50
C ILE A 49 4.58 -2.44 -3.85
N LEU A 50 4.69 -1.27 -3.22
CA LEU A 50 3.55 -0.61 -2.59
C LEU A 50 2.50 -0.17 -3.63
N LYS A 51 2.93 0.36 -4.78
CA LYS A 51 2.02 0.73 -5.88
C LYS A 51 1.23 -0.48 -6.39
N LYS A 52 1.90 -1.61 -6.64
CA LYS A 52 1.25 -2.86 -7.07
C LYS A 52 0.33 -3.42 -5.98
N ALA A 53 0.76 -3.40 -4.72
CA ALA A 53 -0.05 -3.89 -3.61
C ALA A 53 -1.33 -3.07 -3.43
N LEU A 54 -1.24 -1.73 -3.44
CA LEU A 54 -2.41 -0.85 -3.40
C LEU A 54 -3.38 -1.14 -4.55
N TYR A 55 -2.86 -1.36 -5.76
CA TYR A 55 -3.70 -1.70 -6.88
C TYR A 55 -4.43 -3.05 -6.67
N VAL A 56 -3.71 -4.10 -6.28
CA VAL A 56 -4.27 -5.46 -6.19
C VAL A 56 -5.18 -5.65 -4.97
N PHE A 57 -4.76 -5.18 -3.80
CA PHE A 57 -5.44 -5.43 -2.53
C PHE A 57 -6.49 -4.38 -2.17
N PHE A 58 -6.52 -3.25 -2.87
CA PHE A 58 -7.45 -2.18 -2.56
C PHE A 58 -8.22 -1.72 -3.80
N GLU A 59 -7.54 -1.13 -4.78
CA GLU A 59 -8.23 -0.49 -5.91
C GLU A 59 -9.00 -1.50 -6.77
N ALA A 60 -8.41 -2.66 -7.08
CA ALA A 60 -9.03 -3.70 -7.89
C ALA A 60 -10.31 -4.25 -7.24
N LEU A 61 -10.34 -4.40 -5.92
CA LEU A 61 -11.52 -4.83 -5.18
C LEU A 61 -12.65 -3.80 -5.31
N ILE A 62 -12.32 -2.51 -5.17
CA ILE A 62 -13.30 -1.43 -5.28
C ILE A 62 -13.84 -1.31 -6.71
N TYR A 63 -12.97 -1.44 -7.72
CA TYR A 63 -13.41 -1.46 -9.13
C TYR A 63 -14.28 -2.67 -9.48
N ASN A 64 -14.12 -3.79 -8.76
CA ASN A 64 -14.97 -4.97 -8.94
C ASN A 64 -16.34 -4.79 -8.28
N GLU A 65 -16.40 -4.10 -7.13
CA GLU A 65 -17.64 -3.91 -6.38
C GLU A 65 -18.48 -2.70 -6.87
N HIS A 66 -17.84 -1.71 -7.50
CA HIS A 66 -18.49 -0.45 -7.86
C HIS A 66 -18.26 -0.06 -9.31
N LYS A 67 -19.26 0.63 -9.89
CA LYS A 67 -19.09 1.32 -11.17
C LYS A 67 -17.93 2.30 -11.07
N ARG A 68 -17.20 2.47 -12.18
CA ARG A 68 -15.92 3.20 -12.25
C ARG A 68 -15.96 4.58 -11.59
N GLU A 69 -17.00 5.38 -11.84
CA GLU A 69 -17.14 6.71 -11.25
C GLU A 69 -17.30 6.71 -9.72
N LYS A 70 -18.00 5.70 -9.17
CA LYS A 70 -18.17 5.54 -7.73
C LYS A 70 -16.90 4.96 -7.09
N ALA A 71 -16.26 4.02 -7.78
CA ALA A 71 -14.98 3.45 -7.36
C ALA A 71 -13.89 4.53 -7.27
N ASP A 72 -13.76 5.36 -8.30
CA ASP A 72 -12.80 6.48 -8.34
C ASP A 72 -12.96 7.41 -7.14
N LYS A 73 -14.21 7.83 -6.86
CA LYS A 73 -14.52 8.70 -5.72
C LYS A 73 -14.20 8.05 -4.39
N TYR A 74 -14.51 6.76 -4.25
CA TYR A 74 -14.22 6.01 -3.02
C TYR A 74 -12.70 5.93 -2.78
N ILE A 75 -11.93 5.52 -3.79
CA ILE A 75 -10.46 5.44 -3.71
C ILE A 75 -9.87 6.81 -3.35
N LEU A 76 -10.33 7.88 -4.00
CA LEU A 76 -9.87 9.24 -3.73
C LEU A 76 -10.14 9.67 -2.29
N ASN A 77 -11.35 9.43 -1.79
CA ASN A 77 -11.72 9.78 -0.43
C ASN A 77 -10.86 9.00 0.57
N SER A 78 -10.74 7.67 0.40
CA SER A 78 -9.89 6.85 1.27
C SER A 78 -8.44 7.31 1.27
N TYR A 79 -7.83 7.56 0.11
CA TYR A 79 -6.45 8.05 0.07
C TYR A 79 -6.29 9.45 0.67
N SER A 80 -7.32 10.31 0.57
CA SER A 80 -7.32 11.60 1.24
C SER A 80 -7.39 11.45 2.75
N ASP A 81 -8.22 10.54 3.26
CA ASP A 81 -8.42 10.30 4.70
C ASP A 81 -7.16 9.65 5.35
N TYR A 82 -6.40 8.88 4.57
CA TYR A 82 -5.14 8.29 5.01
C TYR A 82 -3.98 9.29 5.05
N LEU A 83 -4.13 10.46 4.41
CA LEU A 83 -3.13 11.51 4.41
C LEU A 83 -3.48 12.61 5.41
N SER A 84 -2.52 12.94 6.26
CA SER A 84 -2.59 14.08 7.16
C SER A 84 -2.49 15.38 6.37
N LYS A 85 -3.07 16.45 6.93
CA LYS A 85 -3.00 17.81 6.37
C LYS A 85 -1.56 18.29 6.11
N TYR A 86 -0.59 17.74 6.84
CA TYR A 86 0.83 18.08 6.76
C TYR A 86 1.65 17.16 5.84
N GLY A 87 1.01 16.22 5.12
CA GLY A 87 1.67 15.35 4.16
C GLY A 87 2.20 14.02 4.71
N GLY A 88 2.07 13.77 6.01
CA GLY A 88 2.33 12.45 6.61
C GLY A 88 1.11 11.53 6.57
N LEU A 89 1.23 10.30 7.08
CA LEU A 89 0.08 9.40 7.26
C LEU A 89 -0.76 9.80 8.48
N THR A 90 -2.08 9.69 8.39
CA THR A 90 -2.94 9.67 9.58
C THR A 90 -2.76 8.35 10.34
N LYS A 91 -3.31 8.26 11.57
CA LYS A 91 -3.32 6.99 12.30
C LYS A 91 -3.99 5.87 11.49
N GLU A 92 -5.13 6.18 10.89
CA GLU A 92 -5.86 5.25 10.02
C GLU A 92 -5.03 4.88 8.78
N GLY A 93 -4.35 5.84 8.16
CA GLY A 93 -3.45 5.59 7.05
C GLY A 93 -2.24 4.72 7.40
N ASP A 94 -1.65 4.89 8.59
CA ASP A 94 -0.55 4.03 9.05
C ASP A 94 -1.04 2.62 9.36
N ASP A 95 -2.20 2.47 10.01
CA ASP A 95 -2.82 1.17 10.28
C ASP A 95 -3.15 0.43 8.96
N PHE A 96 -3.72 1.14 7.98
CA PHE A 96 -3.98 0.61 6.64
C PHE A 96 -2.70 0.17 5.93
N MET A 97 -1.67 1.01 5.90
CA MET A 97 -0.39 0.66 5.27
C MET A 97 0.29 -0.50 6.00
N CYS A 98 0.20 -0.59 7.33
CA CYS A 98 0.71 -1.73 8.08
C CYS A 98 -0.04 -3.02 7.75
N ALA A 99 -1.36 -2.98 7.59
CA ALA A 99 -2.15 -4.12 7.13
C ALA A 99 -1.76 -4.52 5.70
N LEU A 100 -1.56 -3.55 4.80
CA LEU A 100 -1.09 -3.82 3.43
C LEU A 100 0.28 -4.52 3.44
N VAL A 101 1.22 -4.07 4.27
CA VAL A 101 2.55 -4.67 4.41
C VAL A 101 2.47 -6.11 4.94
N LYS A 102 1.56 -6.39 5.87
CA LYS A 102 1.29 -7.77 6.33
C LYS A 102 0.80 -8.65 5.19
N LEU A 103 -0.15 -8.17 4.38
CA LEU A 103 -0.66 -8.91 3.22
C LEU A 103 0.45 -9.19 2.19
N ILE A 104 1.36 -8.24 1.97
CA ILE A 104 2.55 -8.44 1.13
C ILE A 104 3.44 -9.54 1.71
N ALA A 105 3.73 -9.49 3.00
CA ALA A 105 4.56 -10.49 3.69
C ALA A 105 3.95 -11.90 3.67
N GLU A 106 2.63 -12.00 3.88
CA GLU A 106 1.90 -13.26 3.82
C GLU A 106 1.96 -13.87 2.40
N ARG A 107 1.73 -13.06 1.37
CA ARG A 107 1.89 -13.52 -0.02
C ARG A 107 3.33 -13.92 -0.34
N ALA A 108 4.30 -13.15 0.14
CA ALA A 108 5.71 -13.46 -0.07
C ALA A 108 6.08 -14.86 0.47
N LYS A 109 5.51 -15.22 1.62
CA LYS A 109 5.72 -16.52 2.26
C LYS A 109 4.98 -17.68 1.59
N HIS A 110 3.74 -17.48 1.14
CA HIS A 110 2.91 -18.56 0.60
C HIS A 110 3.18 -18.91 -0.88
N GLY A 111 3.99 -18.12 -1.60
CA GLY A 111 4.26 -18.40 -3.01
C GLY A 111 5.32 -17.52 -3.68
N GLY A 112 6.20 -16.87 -2.91
CA GLY A 112 7.33 -16.11 -3.44
C GLY A 112 6.94 -14.74 -3.98
N PHE A 113 7.34 -13.67 -3.28
CA PHE A 113 7.44 -12.35 -3.90
C PHE A 113 8.77 -12.28 -4.68
N SER A 114 8.93 -13.16 -5.65
CA SER A 114 9.97 -12.99 -6.67
C SER A 114 9.44 -11.95 -7.66
N PRO A 115 10.09 -10.77 -7.81
CA PRO A 115 9.63 -9.72 -8.71
C PRO A 115 9.56 -10.18 -10.19
N GLU A 116 10.16 -11.32 -10.49
CA GLU A 116 10.26 -11.96 -11.80
C GLU A 116 9.28 -13.14 -12.04
N TYR A 117 8.50 -13.59 -11.05
CA TYR A 117 7.63 -14.80 -11.20
C TYR A 117 6.19 -14.68 -10.73
N THR A 118 5.76 -13.51 -10.26
CA THR A 118 4.32 -13.28 -10.12
C THR A 118 3.84 -12.61 -11.41
N PHE A 119 2.71 -13.05 -11.96
CA PHE A 119 2.03 -12.49 -13.14
C PHE A 119 2.46 -13.06 -14.50
N GLN A 120 2.18 -14.36 -14.70
CA GLN A 120 1.50 -14.79 -15.93
C GLN A 120 0.00 -14.78 -15.69
#